data_AF-A0A1I2G706-F1
#
_entry.id   AF-A0A1I2G706-F1
#
_cell.length_a   1.000
_cell.length_b   1.000
_cell.length_c   1.000
_cell.angle_alpha   90.00
_cell.angle_beta   90.00
_cell.angle_gamma   90.00
#
_symmetry.space_group_name_H-M   'P 1'
#
loop_
_entity.id
_entity.type
_entity.pdbx_description
1 polymer ?
#
loop_
_entity_poly.entity_id
_entity_poly.type
_entity_poly.pdbx_seq_one_letter_code
_entity_poly.pdbx_strand_id
1 'polypeptide(L)'
;MKTIRLRPGKERSLLRRHPWIFESAIAKGGGDSGETVRVESAEGRFLAWAAFSPASRIRARVWSFDEKQRIDASFFIATCQASIKARSRFAIESDGVRLVHGESDGLPGLIVDRYGDGEGDATVLVAQFTSAGTERWKSVIADALLQATGARHLYERSDASVRQLEGLQPATGWLRGGERDDGSPVPVERSLREHGWQLTLNIAEGHKTGFYLDQRDSRQRFFETVRRLGSQRVLNCFCYTGGFSVAALAGGAGHVTSIDSSGPALERARAHVALNGFDMARADFLDADVNASLRQFLKDGRTFDAIVLDPPKFAPTAVHAERAARAYKDINRLALQLLEPGGMLFTFSCSGGISADLFHKIVASAGADAGVDGYILERLAGAPDHPMTLEFPEGEYLKGLAVMRKG
;
A
#
# COMPACT_ATOMS: atom_id res chain seq x y z
N MET A 1 11.78 34.39 2.42
CA MET A 1 10.98 33.17 2.60
C MET A 1 9.53 33.55 2.52
N LYS A 2 8.73 32.93 1.63
CA LYS A 2 7.31 33.29 1.47
C LYS A 2 6.48 32.78 2.66
N THR A 3 5.35 33.43 2.89
CA THR A 3 4.44 33.14 4.01
C THR A 3 3.03 32.94 3.48
N ILE A 4 2.35 31.92 3.99
CA ILE A 4 0.90 31.73 3.85
C ILE A 4 0.21 31.98 5.19
N ARG A 5 -0.93 32.68 5.16
CA ARG A 5 -1.73 32.96 6.34
C ARG A 5 -3.08 32.26 6.25
N LEU A 6 -3.46 31.59 7.33
CA LEU A 6 -4.72 30.87 7.40
C LEU A 6 -5.89 31.78 7.76
N ARG A 7 -7.10 31.34 7.39
CA ARG A 7 -8.35 31.96 7.85
C ARG A 7 -8.54 31.71 9.35
N PRO A 8 -9.21 32.61 10.09
CA PRO A 8 -9.51 32.40 11.50
C PRO A 8 -10.17 31.05 11.77
N GLY A 9 -9.69 30.32 12.78
CA GLY A 9 -10.20 29.01 13.20
C GLY A 9 -9.74 27.83 12.34
N LYS A 10 -9.04 28.06 11.22
CA LYS A 10 -8.51 26.98 10.36
C LYS A 10 -7.13 26.47 10.80
N GLU A 11 -6.53 27.07 11.82
CA GLU A 11 -5.30 26.61 12.46
C GLU A 11 -5.49 25.36 13.34
N ARG A 12 -6.73 25.01 13.70
CA ARG A 12 -7.03 23.90 14.63
C ARG A 12 -6.42 22.55 14.21
N SER A 13 -6.37 22.24 12.92
CA SER A 13 -5.76 21.00 12.42
C SER A 13 -4.25 20.99 12.64
N LEU A 14 -3.56 22.09 12.36
CA LEU A 14 -2.12 22.23 12.59
C LEU A 14 -1.75 22.27 14.07
N LEU A 15 -2.61 22.83 14.92
CA LEU A 15 -2.42 22.74 16.38
C LEU A 15 -2.51 21.30 16.90
N ARG A 16 -3.19 20.41 16.17
CA ARG A 16 -3.21 18.96 16.38
C ARG A 16 -2.18 18.23 15.52
N ARG A 17 -1.26 18.98 14.91
CA ARG A 17 -0.13 18.49 14.11
C ARG A 17 -0.51 17.74 12.85
N HIS A 18 -1.73 17.96 12.33
CA HIS A 18 -2.15 17.38 11.06
C HIS A 18 -1.26 17.87 9.90
N PRO A 19 -0.76 16.99 9.01
CA PRO A 19 0.24 17.34 8.02
C PRO A 19 -0.31 18.12 6.82
N TRP A 20 -1.62 18.10 6.58
CA TRP A 20 -2.22 18.77 5.42
C TRP A 20 -2.88 20.10 5.74
N ILE A 21 -2.69 21.04 4.81
CA ILE A 21 -3.37 22.33 4.76
C ILE A 21 -4.14 22.41 3.45
N PHE A 22 -5.47 22.42 3.53
CA PHE A 22 -6.32 22.52 2.34
C PHE A 22 -6.38 23.95 1.81
N GLU A 23 -6.60 24.11 0.50
CA GLU A 23 -6.70 25.43 -0.14
C GLU A 23 -7.75 26.34 0.50
N SER A 24 -8.87 25.75 0.95
CA SER A 24 -9.97 26.46 1.58
C SER A 24 -9.59 27.06 2.94
N ALA A 25 -8.48 26.62 3.54
CA ALA A 25 -7.94 27.17 4.77
C ALA A 25 -7.09 28.43 4.56
N ILE A 26 -6.60 28.69 3.35
CA ILE A 26 -5.72 29.83 3.06
C ILE A 26 -6.53 31.13 2.94
N ALA A 27 -6.10 32.17 3.65
CA ALA A 27 -6.64 33.52 3.55
C ALA A 27 -5.84 34.38 2.56
N LYS A 28 -4.50 34.34 2.65
CA LYS A 28 -3.59 35.10 1.76
C LYS A 28 -2.19 34.48 1.72
N GLY A 29 -1.41 34.90 0.72
CA GLY A 29 -0.05 34.42 0.48
C GLY A 29 -0.01 33.25 -0.50
N GLY A 30 1.18 32.78 -0.81
CA GLY A 30 1.40 31.66 -1.72
C GLY A 30 2.89 31.33 -1.86
N GLY A 31 3.19 30.38 -2.73
CA GLY A 31 4.54 29.98 -3.08
C GLY A 31 4.61 29.34 -4.45
N ASP A 32 5.82 29.05 -4.89
CA ASP A 32 6.04 28.28 -6.12
C ASP A 32 5.89 26.78 -5.81
N SER A 33 5.76 25.95 -6.84
CA SER A 33 5.59 24.49 -6.66
C SER A 33 6.73 23.88 -5.83
N GLY A 34 6.37 23.28 -4.69
CA GLY A 34 7.29 22.66 -3.73
C GLY A 34 8.04 23.63 -2.82
N GLU A 35 7.89 24.95 -3.00
CA GLU A 35 8.61 25.94 -2.21
C GLU A 35 8.28 25.80 -0.72
N THR A 36 9.29 25.87 0.14
CA THR A 36 9.05 25.89 1.58
C THR A 36 8.55 27.26 2.00
N VAL A 37 7.37 27.28 2.61
CA VAL A 37 6.69 28.48 3.10
C VAL A 37 6.51 28.43 4.61
N ARG A 38 6.50 29.62 5.23
CA ARG A 38 6.05 29.81 6.60
C ARG A 38 4.54 29.77 6.66
N VAL A 39 3.96 29.03 7.61
CA VAL A 39 2.52 29.00 7.84
C VAL A 39 2.19 29.78 9.11
N GLU A 40 1.28 30.74 9.02
CA GLU A 40 0.83 31.56 10.14
C GLU A 40 -0.68 31.48 10.38
N SER A 41 -1.09 31.63 11.65
CA SER A 41 -2.49 31.86 12.01
C SER A 41 -2.98 33.23 11.51
N ALA A 42 -4.28 33.50 11.62
CA ALA A 42 -4.84 34.79 11.23
C ALA A 42 -4.17 35.98 11.99
N GLU A 43 -3.75 35.74 13.23
CA GLU A 43 -3.08 36.68 14.13
C GLU A 43 -1.56 36.79 13.88
N GLY A 44 -1.00 36.04 12.91
CA GLY A 44 0.42 36.09 12.57
C GLY A 44 1.33 35.17 13.41
N ARG A 45 0.76 34.29 14.24
CA ARG A 45 1.53 33.31 15.02
C ARG A 45 2.03 32.18 14.11
N PHE A 46 3.28 31.76 14.28
CA PHE A 46 3.82 30.59 13.58
C PHE A 46 3.01 29.33 13.86
N LEU A 47 2.80 28.52 12.83
CA LEU A 47 2.16 27.20 12.94
C LEU A 47 3.07 26.08 12.43
N ALA A 48 3.70 26.26 11.28
CA ALA A 48 4.51 25.22 10.64
C ALA A 48 5.40 25.77 9.52
N TRP A 49 6.40 24.98 9.14
CA TRP A 49 7.06 25.02 7.84
C TRP A 49 6.43 23.98 6.92
N ALA A 50 6.07 24.36 5.70
CA ALA A 50 5.36 23.47 4.77
C ALA A 50 5.83 23.65 3.32
N ALA A 51 5.75 22.61 2.51
CA ALA A 51 5.87 22.71 1.06
C ALA A 51 4.54 23.17 0.45
N PHE A 52 4.60 24.21 -0.38
CA PHE A 52 3.43 24.75 -1.09
C PHE A 52 3.18 24.04 -2.42
N SER A 53 1.91 23.81 -2.77
CA SER A 53 1.49 23.21 -4.04
C SER A 53 0.42 24.06 -4.72
N PRO A 54 0.75 24.81 -5.79
CA PRO A 54 -0.18 25.71 -6.47
C PRO A 54 -1.28 25.01 -7.28
N ALA A 55 -1.14 23.72 -7.58
CA ALA A 55 -2.17 22.95 -8.30
C ALA A 55 -3.07 22.12 -7.37
N SER A 56 -2.58 21.73 -6.18
CA SER A 56 -3.26 20.78 -5.30
C SER A 56 -4.32 21.42 -4.41
N ARG A 57 -5.41 20.66 -4.17
CA ARG A 57 -6.38 20.98 -3.11
C ARG A 57 -5.76 20.84 -1.72
N ILE A 58 -4.78 19.95 -1.56
CA ILE A 58 -3.86 19.94 -0.40
C ILE A 58 -2.80 20.98 -0.71
N ARG A 59 -3.15 22.23 -0.43
CA ARG A 59 -2.41 23.44 -0.82
C ARG A 59 -1.00 23.50 -0.23
N ALA A 60 -0.82 22.93 0.96
CA ALA A 60 0.49 22.76 1.54
C ALA A 60 0.57 21.50 2.42
N ARG A 61 1.76 20.90 2.47
CA ARG A 61 2.09 19.73 3.31
C ARG A 61 3.22 20.08 4.27
N VAL A 62 3.03 19.81 5.56
CA VAL A 62 3.94 20.22 6.63
C VAL A 62 5.23 19.40 6.61
N TRP A 63 6.37 20.07 6.71
CA TRP A 63 7.67 19.47 7.00
C TRP A 63 7.97 19.44 8.49
N SER A 64 7.73 20.56 9.18
CA SER A 64 8.06 20.69 10.60
C SER A 64 7.11 21.67 11.29
N PHE A 65 6.81 21.37 12.56
CA PHE A 65 6.10 22.25 13.48
C PHE A 65 7.05 23.03 14.40
N ASP A 66 8.36 22.82 14.30
CA ASP A 66 9.36 23.57 15.05
C ASP A 66 9.77 24.83 14.29
N GLU A 67 9.51 25.99 14.88
CA GLU A 67 9.84 27.30 14.31
C GLU A 67 11.35 27.47 14.04
N LYS A 68 12.19 26.85 14.88
CA LYS A 68 13.65 26.95 14.76
C LYS A 68 14.23 25.98 13.73
N GLN A 69 13.44 25.01 13.26
CA GLN A 69 13.90 24.02 12.28
C GLN A 69 14.13 24.70 10.93
N ARG A 70 15.37 24.59 10.42
CA ARG A 70 15.68 24.95 9.04
C ARG A 70 15.30 23.80 8.13
N ILE A 71 14.59 24.11 7.03
CA ILE A 71 14.25 23.13 5.99
C ILE A 71 15.28 23.26 4.87
N ASP A 72 16.38 22.53 5.04
CA ASP A 72 17.49 22.44 4.10
C ASP A 72 17.90 20.97 3.90
N ALA A 73 19.02 20.73 3.21
CA ALA A 73 19.46 19.37 2.94
C ALA A 73 19.69 18.53 4.21
N SER A 74 20.17 19.14 5.30
CA SER A 74 20.43 18.44 6.56
C SER A 74 19.13 17.92 7.19
N PHE A 75 18.03 18.66 7.05
CA PHE A 75 16.71 18.22 7.48
C PHE A 75 16.29 16.95 6.75
N PHE A 76 16.34 16.92 5.41
CA PHE A 76 15.92 15.74 4.64
C PHE A 76 16.81 14.52 4.89
N ILE A 77 18.12 14.71 5.05
CA ILE A 77 19.06 13.65 5.44
C ILE A 77 18.66 13.05 6.78
N ALA A 78 18.47 13.89 7.81
CA ALA A 78 18.08 13.44 9.13
C ALA A 78 16.71 12.74 9.15
N THR A 79 15.73 13.26 8.41
CA THR A 79 14.38 12.66 8.33
C THR A 79 14.41 11.30 7.64
N CYS A 80 15.15 11.15 6.53
CA CYS A 80 15.34 9.84 5.88
C CYS A 80 16.00 8.83 6.83
N GLN A 81 17.07 9.24 7.51
CA GLN A 81 17.77 8.39 8.49
C GLN A 81 16.85 7.96 9.64
N ALA A 82 16.06 8.88 10.19
CA ALA A 82 15.13 8.59 11.28
C ALA A 82 14.06 7.57 10.85
N SER A 83 13.49 7.78 9.66
CA SER A 83 12.50 6.87 9.05
C SER A 83 13.11 5.48 8.85
N ILE A 84 14.23 5.35 8.14
CA ILE A 84 14.90 4.07 7.88
C ILE A 84 15.28 3.36 9.19
N LYS A 85 15.85 4.10 10.15
CA LYS A 85 16.23 3.54 11.46
C LYS A 85 15.02 2.97 12.21
N ALA A 86 13.84 3.58 12.10
CA ALA A 86 12.63 3.08 12.75
C ALA A 86 12.26 1.66 12.31
N ARG A 87 12.56 1.26 11.06
CA ARG A 87 12.19 -0.06 10.51
C ARG A 87 12.87 -1.20 11.26
N SER A 88 14.08 -0.97 11.79
CA SER A 88 14.80 -1.94 12.62
C SER A 88 14.07 -2.29 13.93
N ARG A 89 13.09 -1.49 14.34
CA ARG A 89 12.28 -1.71 15.54
C ARG A 89 10.98 -2.45 15.25
N PHE A 90 10.63 -2.65 13.98
CA PHE A 90 9.40 -3.30 13.57
C PHE A 90 9.66 -4.78 13.30
N ALA A 91 8.71 -5.64 13.67
CA ALA A 91 8.79 -7.07 13.42
C ALA A 91 8.48 -7.38 11.95
N ILE A 92 9.48 -7.20 11.08
CA ILE A 92 9.34 -7.41 9.64
C ILE A 92 10.23 -8.58 9.23
N GLU A 93 9.62 -9.69 8.85
CA GLU A 93 10.31 -10.87 8.34
C GLU A 93 10.33 -10.86 6.82
N SER A 94 11.11 -9.95 6.23
CA SER A 94 11.27 -9.87 4.76
C SER A 94 12.49 -9.03 4.38
N ASP A 95 13.06 -9.33 3.21
CA ASP A 95 14.06 -8.47 2.55
C ASP A 95 13.43 -7.35 1.70
N GLY A 96 12.10 -7.38 1.49
CA GLY A 96 11.32 -6.28 0.93
C GLY A 96 10.69 -5.46 2.05
N VAL A 97 11.00 -4.17 2.15
CA VAL A 97 10.56 -3.33 3.28
C VAL A 97 10.16 -1.93 2.82
N ARG A 98 9.04 -1.40 3.33
CA ARG A 98 8.74 0.02 3.19
C ARG A 98 9.60 0.88 4.12
N LEU A 99 10.54 1.61 3.52
CA LEU A 99 11.47 2.49 4.23
C LEU A 99 10.92 3.88 4.50
N VAL A 100 10.02 4.39 3.67
CA VAL A 100 9.34 5.68 3.89
C VAL A 100 7.87 5.56 3.49
N HIS A 101 6.97 5.98 4.38
CA HIS A 101 5.52 5.96 4.21
C HIS A 101 4.90 7.35 4.36
N GLY A 102 5.36 8.29 3.52
CA GLY A 102 4.75 9.60 3.32
C GLY A 102 4.71 10.45 4.58
N GLU A 103 3.51 10.96 4.87
CA GLU A 103 3.18 11.79 6.02
C GLU A 103 3.60 11.15 7.35
N SER A 104 3.44 9.83 7.47
CA SER A 104 3.76 9.09 8.71
C SER A 104 5.24 9.15 9.09
N ASP A 105 6.10 9.45 8.12
CA ASP A 105 7.56 9.51 8.28
C ASP A 105 8.12 10.92 8.17
N GLY A 106 7.26 11.94 8.19
CA GLY A 106 7.68 13.34 8.06
C GLY A 106 8.14 13.72 6.66
N LEU A 107 7.85 12.88 5.65
CA LEU A 107 8.13 13.14 4.23
C LEU A 107 6.83 13.08 3.40
N PRO A 108 5.87 14.01 3.58
CA PRO A 108 4.57 13.94 2.92
C PRO A 108 4.64 13.77 1.40
N GLY A 109 4.03 12.68 0.92
CA GLY A 109 4.03 12.32 -0.49
C GLY A 109 5.28 11.56 -0.98
N LEU A 110 6.21 11.17 -0.12
CA LEU A 110 7.30 10.25 -0.48
C LEU A 110 6.97 8.83 -0.07
N ILE A 111 7.07 7.89 -1.00
CA ILE A 111 7.01 6.45 -0.72
C ILE A 111 8.34 5.85 -1.13
N VAL A 112 8.96 5.03 -0.29
CA VAL A 112 10.20 4.31 -0.64
C VAL A 112 10.11 2.88 -0.15
N ASP A 113 10.27 1.94 -1.07
CA ASP A 113 10.45 0.53 -0.75
C ASP A 113 11.88 0.10 -1.06
N ARG A 114 12.41 -0.82 -0.25
CA ARG A 114 13.67 -1.51 -0.48
C ARG A 114 13.37 -2.95 -0.87
N TYR A 115 14.08 -3.47 -1.86
CA TYR A 115 14.11 -4.89 -2.19
C TYR A 115 15.56 -5.41 -2.11
N GLY A 116 15.75 -6.50 -1.34
CA GLY A 116 17.05 -7.10 -1.05
C GLY A 116 17.56 -6.79 0.37
N ASP A 117 18.32 -7.72 0.95
CA ASP A 117 18.82 -7.67 2.33
C ASP A 117 20.31 -7.30 2.39
N GLY A 118 20.64 -6.02 2.23
CA GLY A 118 22.00 -5.58 2.49
C GLY A 118 22.38 -4.21 1.97
N GLU A 119 23.67 -4.10 1.68
CA GLU A 119 24.34 -2.95 1.07
C GLU A 119 24.81 -3.31 -0.35
N GLY A 120 25.13 -2.31 -1.16
CA GLY A 120 25.71 -2.53 -2.49
C GLY A 120 24.70 -2.87 -3.58
N ASP A 121 25.12 -3.72 -4.53
CA ASP A 121 24.43 -3.91 -5.82
C ASP A 121 23.19 -4.81 -5.74
N ALA A 122 23.08 -5.62 -4.69
CA ALA A 122 21.93 -6.53 -4.49
C ALA A 122 20.69 -5.79 -3.99
N THR A 123 20.87 -4.61 -3.39
CA THR A 123 19.80 -3.83 -2.77
C THR A 123 19.38 -2.68 -3.66
N VAL A 124 18.07 -2.61 -3.95
CA VAL A 124 17.49 -1.55 -4.77
C VAL A 124 16.38 -0.84 -4.02
N LEU A 125 16.43 0.48 -4.09
CA LEU A 125 15.36 1.35 -3.61
C LEU A 125 14.41 1.68 -4.76
N VAL A 126 13.12 1.65 -4.50
CA VAL A 126 12.08 2.10 -5.43
C VAL A 126 11.30 3.22 -4.77
N ALA A 127 11.38 4.42 -5.34
CA ALA A 127 10.81 5.63 -4.76
C ALA A 127 9.66 6.19 -5.62
N GLN A 128 8.60 6.64 -4.97
CA GLN A 128 7.55 7.45 -5.59
C GLN A 128 7.54 8.82 -4.94
N PHE A 129 7.80 9.85 -5.73
CA PHE A 129 7.63 11.24 -5.33
C PHE A 129 6.22 11.63 -5.78
N THR A 130 5.31 11.97 -4.87
CA THR A 130 3.92 12.23 -5.23
C THR A 130 3.45 13.63 -4.88
N SER A 131 4.24 14.39 -4.12
CA SER A 131 3.95 15.79 -3.77
C SER A 131 4.97 16.76 -4.35
N ALA A 132 4.53 18.00 -4.59
CA ALA A 132 5.40 19.07 -5.08
C ALA A 132 6.62 19.33 -4.17
N GLY A 133 6.45 19.15 -2.86
CA GLY A 133 7.52 19.32 -1.87
C GLY A 133 8.64 18.31 -2.03
N THR A 134 8.30 17.03 -2.06
CA THR A 134 9.28 15.95 -2.23
C THR A 134 9.92 15.99 -3.62
N GLU A 135 9.18 16.45 -4.64
CA GLU A 135 9.72 16.65 -5.99
C GLU A 135 10.82 17.73 -6.01
N ARG A 136 10.59 18.87 -5.34
CA ARG A 136 11.59 19.95 -5.26
C ARG A 136 12.89 19.49 -4.60
N TRP A 137 12.80 18.62 -3.60
CA TRP A 137 13.96 18.09 -2.86
C TRP A 137 14.43 16.73 -3.38
N LYS A 138 13.94 16.27 -4.54
CA LYS A 138 14.16 14.91 -5.07
C LYS A 138 15.63 14.50 -5.05
N SER A 139 16.52 15.33 -5.57
CA SER A 139 17.95 14.99 -5.65
C SER A 139 18.55 14.75 -4.27
N VAL A 140 18.30 15.66 -3.32
CA VAL A 140 18.82 15.56 -1.95
C VAL A 140 18.24 14.34 -1.23
N ILE A 141 16.94 14.10 -1.39
CA ILE A 141 16.27 12.93 -0.81
C ILE A 141 16.84 11.63 -1.40
N ALA A 142 17.03 11.56 -2.72
CA ALA A 142 17.60 10.38 -3.36
C ALA A 142 18.99 10.05 -2.82
N ASP A 143 19.86 11.04 -2.70
CA ASP A 143 21.22 10.86 -2.17
C ASP A 143 21.19 10.48 -0.68
N ALA A 144 20.29 11.09 0.10
CA ALA A 144 20.09 10.76 1.51
C ALA A 144 19.60 9.32 1.74
N LEU A 145 18.70 8.83 0.89
CA LEU A 145 18.18 7.46 0.96
C LEU A 145 19.29 6.44 0.67
N LEU A 146 20.10 6.68 -0.36
CA LEU A 146 21.24 5.82 -0.67
C LEU A 146 22.26 5.81 0.47
N GLN A 147 22.63 6.98 1.00
CA GLN A 147 23.55 7.08 2.12
C GLN A 147 23.04 6.36 3.37
N ALA A 148 21.76 6.50 3.70
CA ALA A 148 21.17 5.92 4.91
C ALA A 148 20.96 4.39 4.81
N THR A 149 20.95 3.83 3.60
CA THR A 149 20.73 2.39 3.37
C THR A 149 21.97 1.63 2.93
N GLY A 150 23.00 2.32 2.43
CA GLY A 150 24.14 1.71 1.76
C GLY A 150 23.80 1.13 0.37
N ALA A 151 22.58 1.35 -0.13
CA ALA A 151 22.19 0.94 -1.47
C ALA A 151 22.91 1.77 -2.53
N ARG A 152 23.12 1.20 -3.71
CA ARG A 152 23.72 1.89 -4.87
C ARG A 152 22.72 2.30 -5.94
N HIS A 153 21.53 1.71 -5.91
CA HIS A 153 20.56 1.82 -6.98
C HIS A 153 19.23 2.36 -6.46
N LEU A 154 18.71 3.39 -7.13
CA LEU A 154 17.40 3.95 -6.83
C LEU A 154 16.60 4.13 -8.13
N TYR A 155 15.48 3.42 -8.20
CA TYR A 155 14.53 3.48 -9.29
C TYR A 155 13.36 4.38 -8.91
N GLU A 156 12.95 5.27 -9.81
CA GLU A 156 11.77 6.12 -9.63
C GLU A 156 10.53 5.46 -10.25
N ARG A 157 9.44 5.38 -9.47
CA ARG A 157 8.09 4.95 -9.88
C ARG A 157 7.06 6.03 -9.60
N SER A 158 7.34 7.22 -10.09
CA SER A 158 6.49 8.40 -10.01
C SER A 158 5.52 8.47 -11.20
N ASP A 159 4.92 7.34 -11.58
CA ASP A 159 3.97 7.18 -12.69
C ASP A 159 2.50 7.15 -12.23
N ALA A 160 2.27 7.25 -10.92
CA ALA A 160 0.92 7.29 -10.36
C ALA A 160 0.15 8.56 -10.75
N SER A 161 -1.11 8.39 -11.16
CA SER A 161 -2.01 9.48 -11.59
C SER A 161 -2.22 10.58 -10.54
N VAL A 162 -2.00 10.29 -9.26
CA VAL A 162 -2.09 11.26 -8.16
C VAL A 162 -1.15 12.46 -8.34
N ARG A 163 -0.02 12.31 -9.06
CA ARG A 163 0.91 13.40 -9.37
C ARG A 163 0.28 14.52 -10.19
N GLN A 164 -0.72 14.20 -11.02
CA GLN A 164 -1.44 15.20 -11.80
C GLN A 164 -2.20 16.19 -10.90
N LEU A 165 -2.66 15.73 -9.73
CA LEU A 165 -3.32 16.60 -8.74
C LEU A 165 -2.35 17.63 -8.12
N GLU A 166 -1.05 17.38 -8.22
CA GLU A 166 0.02 18.28 -7.76
C GLU A 166 0.64 19.07 -8.93
N GLY A 167 0.10 18.92 -10.15
CA GLY A 167 0.62 19.56 -11.35
C GLY A 167 1.97 18.99 -11.82
N LEU A 168 2.30 17.77 -11.43
CA LEU A 168 3.56 17.11 -11.74
C LEU A 168 3.40 16.12 -12.90
N GLN A 169 4.43 16.05 -13.75
CA GLN A 169 4.51 15.05 -14.82
C GLN A 169 4.86 13.67 -14.27
N PRO A 170 4.40 12.58 -14.90
CA PRO A 170 4.89 11.23 -14.60
C PRO A 170 6.40 11.12 -14.80
N ALA A 171 7.08 10.33 -13.98
CA ALA A 171 8.50 10.01 -14.12
C ALA A 171 8.74 8.54 -13.72
N THR A 172 9.53 7.82 -14.53
CA THR A 172 9.93 6.44 -14.27
C THR A 172 11.33 6.18 -14.83
N GLY A 173 12.10 5.31 -14.15
CA GLY A 173 13.44 4.93 -14.57
C GLY A 173 14.46 4.98 -13.44
N TRP A 174 15.71 4.61 -13.75
CA TRP A 174 16.82 4.74 -12.81
C TRP A 174 17.10 6.21 -12.49
N LEU A 175 16.84 6.63 -11.26
CA LEU A 175 17.18 7.96 -10.77
C LEU A 175 18.64 8.03 -10.28
N ARG A 176 19.17 6.89 -9.81
CA ARG A 176 20.59 6.69 -9.43
C ARG A 176 21.02 5.26 -9.73
N GLY A 177 22.27 5.10 -10.20
CA GLY A 177 22.92 3.79 -10.33
C GLY A 177 22.17 2.82 -11.25
N GLY A 178 21.88 3.19 -12.50
CA GLY A 178 21.25 2.28 -13.46
C GLY A 178 22.18 1.23 -14.08
N GLU A 179 23.48 1.33 -13.79
CA GLU A 179 24.55 0.50 -14.34
C GLU A 179 25.39 -0.08 -13.20
N ARG A 180 25.97 -1.26 -13.45
CA ARG A 180 26.93 -1.93 -12.57
C ARG A 180 28.35 -1.45 -12.86
N ASP A 181 29.31 -1.87 -12.03
CA ASP A 181 30.73 -1.50 -12.19
C ASP A 181 31.34 -1.98 -13.51
N ASP A 182 30.80 -3.04 -14.11
CA ASP A 182 31.20 -3.56 -15.42
C ASP A 182 30.50 -2.87 -16.60
N GLY A 183 29.69 -1.84 -16.34
CA GLY A 183 28.91 -1.10 -17.35
C GLY A 183 27.65 -1.83 -17.84
N SER A 184 27.33 -3.01 -17.30
CA SER A 184 26.08 -3.70 -17.65
C SER A 184 24.87 -3.08 -16.94
N PRO A 185 23.66 -3.12 -17.54
CA PRO A 185 22.47 -2.54 -16.92
C PRO A 185 22.06 -3.33 -15.67
N VAL A 186 21.66 -2.61 -14.63
CA VAL A 186 21.07 -3.24 -13.44
C VAL A 186 19.70 -3.82 -13.84
N PRO A 187 19.44 -5.12 -13.64
CA PRO A 187 18.16 -5.73 -14.00
C PRO A 187 16.99 -5.01 -13.32
N VAL A 188 15.76 -5.17 -13.81
CA VAL A 188 14.55 -4.66 -13.11
C VAL A 188 13.76 -5.77 -12.39
N GLU A 189 14.05 -7.03 -12.71
CA GLU A 189 13.54 -8.19 -11.99
C GLU A 189 14.28 -8.37 -10.66
N ARG A 190 13.54 -8.55 -9.56
CA ARG A 190 14.06 -8.75 -8.21
C ARG A 190 13.47 -9.99 -7.59
N SER A 191 14.26 -10.65 -6.76
CA SER A 191 13.79 -11.64 -5.80
C SER A 191 13.37 -10.95 -4.51
N LEU A 192 12.43 -11.57 -3.81
CA LEU A 192 11.88 -11.13 -2.54
C LEU A 192 11.74 -12.37 -1.65
N ARG A 193 12.41 -12.37 -0.51
CA ARG A 193 12.12 -13.29 0.58
C ARG A 193 11.12 -12.63 1.52
N GLU A 194 9.98 -13.28 1.70
CA GLU A 194 8.97 -12.86 2.67
C GLU A 194 8.59 -14.05 3.54
N HIS A 195 8.80 -13.92 4.85
CA HIS A 195 8.78 -15.02 5.79
C HIS A 195 9.69 -16.16 5.29
N GLY A 196 9.17 -17.38 5.20
CA GLY A 196 9.83 -18.52 4.58
C GLY A 196 9.60 -18.68 3.07
N TRP A 197 9.07 -17.68 2.37
CA TRP A 197 8.66 -17.79 0.96
C TRP A 197 9.55 -16.99 0.01
N GLN A 198 9.78 -17.57 -1.16
CA GLN A 198 10.53 -16.96 -2.25
C GLN A 198 9.56 -16.42 -3.30
N LEU A 199 9.67 -15.12 -3.59
CA LEU A 199 8.84 -14.39 -4.52
C LEU A 199 9.74 -13.59 -5.48
N THR A 200 9.13 -13.04 -6.52
CA THR A 200 9.78 -12.19 -7.50
C THR A 200 8.87 -11.01 -7.87
N LEU A 201 9.48 -9.92 -8.32
CA LEU A 201 8.77 -8.74 -8.80
C LEU A 201 9.58 -8.02 -9.87
N ASN A 202 8.89 -7.18 -10.65
CA ASN A 202 9.52 -6.26 -11.59
C ASN A 202 9.33 -4.83 -11.08
N ILE A 203 10.42 -4.13 -10.79
CA ILE A 203 10.35 -2.76 -10.24
C ILE A 203 9.88 -1.72 -11.26
N ALA A 204 10.05 -1.99 -12.57
CA ALA A 204 9.69 -1.08 -13.65
C ALA A 204 8.21 -1.22 -14.06
N GLU A 205 7.72 -2.45 -14.15
CA GLU A 205 6.39 -2.77 -14.70
C GLU A 205 5.39 -3.27 -13.65
N GLY A 206 5.87 -3.71 -12.48
CA GLY A 206 5.01 -4.23 -11.42
C GLY A 206 4.09 -3.15 -10.81
N HIS A 207 3.02 -3.60 -10.16
CA HIS A 207 2.08 -2.70 -9.49
C HIS A 207 2.75 -1.93 -8.34
N LYS A 208 2.32 -0.68 -8.11
CA LYS A 208 2.91 0.22 -7.11
C LYS A 208 4.42 0.44 -7.37
N THR A 209 5.26 -0.08 -6.50
CA THR A 209 6.73 -0.07 -6.56
C THR A 209 7.30 -1.43 -7.00
N GLY A 210 6.43 -2.35 -7.40
CA GLY A 210 6.76 -3.70 -7.84
C GLY A 210 5.93 -4.79 -7.14
N PHE A 211 5.65 -4.64 -5.85
CA PHE A 211 4.93 -5.64 -5.05
C PHE A 211 4.07 -5.03 -3.92
N TYR A 212 3.10 -5.79 -3.41
CA TYR A 212 2.22 -5.39 -2.31
C TYR A 212 2.79 -5.82 -0.94
N LEU A 213 3.75 -5.05 -0.44
CA LEU A 213 4.38 -5.26 0.88
C LEU A 213 3.40 -5.05 2.05
N ASP A 214 2.34 -4.25 1.84
CA ASP A 214 1.32 -3.95 2.84
C ASP A 214 0.49 -5.16 3.26
N GLN A 215 0.39 -6.19 2.41
CA GLN A 215 -0.37 -7.42 2.68
C GLN A 215 0.49 -8.54 3.29
N ARG A 216 1.76 -8.27 3.66
CA ARG A 216 2.69 -9.26 4.22
C ARG A 216 2.12 -10.03 5.41
N ASP A 217 1.61 -9.30 6.39
CA ASP A 217 1.10 -9.91 7.63
C ASP A 217 -0.23 -10.61 7.37
N SER A 218 -1.06 -10.07 6.48
CA SER A 218 -2.30 -10.74 6.03
C SER A 218 -2.00 -12.09 5.38
N ARG A 219 -0.95 -12.19 4.55
CA ARG A 219 -0.52 -13.47 3.95
C ARG A 219 -0.07 -14.46 5.00
N GLN A 220 0.69 -14.01 6.02
CA GLN A 220 1.08 -14.86 7.15
C GLN A 220 -0.12 -15.36 7.95
N ARG A 221 -1.06 -14.47 8.28
CA ARG A 221 -2.34 -14.83 8.94
C ARG A 221 -3.15 -15.84 8.13
N PHE A 222 -3.15 -15.69 6.81
CA PHE A 222 -3.85 -16.62 5.94
C PHE A 222 -3.18 -18.00 5.91
N PHE A 223 -1.84 -18.05 5.83
CA PHE A 223 -1.05 -19.27 5.98
C PHE A 223 -1.37 -20.00 7.30
N GLU A 224 -1.34 -19.28 8.44
CA GLU A 224 -1.66 -19.83 9.76
C GLU A 224 -3.09 -20.38 9.81
N THR A 225 -4.03 -19.69 9.19
CA THR A 225 -5.44 -20.08 9.14
C THR A 225 -5.66 -21.33 8.32
N VAL A 226 -5.12 -21.40 7.10
CA VAL A 226 -5.20 -22.57 6.22
C VAL A 226 -4.62 -23.79 6.92
N ARG A 227 -3.46 -23.64 7.57
CA ARG A 227 -2.79 -24.71 8.32
C ARG A 227 -3.63 -25.22 9.48
N ARG A 228 -4.18 -24.31 10.27
CA ARG A 228 -5.00 -24.64 11.45
C ARG A 228 -6.30 -25.35 11.07
N LEU A 229 -6.91 -24.96 9.95
CA LEU A 229 -8.18 -25.55 9.49
C LEU A 229 -8.00 -26.78 8.61
N GLY A 230 -6.79 -27.06 8.12
CA GLY A 230 -6.55 -28.15 7.18
C GLY A 230 -7.33 -27.97 5.87
N SER A 231 -7.46 -26.73 5.39
CA SER A 231 -8.28 -26.39 4.22
C SER A 231 -7.89 -27.21 2.99
N GLN A 232 -8.86 -27.82 2.32
CA GLN A 232 -8.64 -28.63 1.13
C GLN A 232 -8.88 -27.84 -0.16
N ARG A 233 -9.85 -26.93 -0.16
CA ARG A 233 -10.23 -26.10 -1.32
C ARG A 233 -10.09 -24.63 -0.97
N VAL A 234 -9.06 -23.98 -1.51
CA VAL A 234 -8.82 -22.54 -1.32
C VAL A 234 -9.08 -21.76 -2.60
N LEU A 235 -9.76 -20.63 -2.51
CA LEU A 235 -9.97 -19.70 -3.61
C LEU A 235 -9.26 -18.37 -3.32
N ASN A 236 -8.40 -17.92 -4.24
CA ASN A 236 -7.74 -16.62 -4.17
C ASN A 236 -8.19 -15.74 -5.34
N CYS A 237 -9.03 -14.75 -5.05
CA CYS A 237 -9.57 -13.82 -6.05
C CYS A 237 -8.75 -12.53 -6.10
N PHE A 238 -8.54 -12.00 -7.32
CA PHE A 238 -7.62 -10.88 -7.58
C PHE A 238 -6.21 -11.23 -7.10
N CYS A 239 -5.79 -12.44 -7.46
CA CYS A 239 -4.61 -13.05 -6.87
C CYS A 239 -3.30 -12.33 -7.23
N TYR A 240 -3.32 -11.46 -8.25
CA TYR A 240 -2.14 -10.81 -8.81
C TYR A 240 -1.03 -11.85 -9.07
N THR A 241 0.12 -11.70 -8.43
CA THR A 241 1.28 -12.60 -8.57
C THR A 241 1.26 -13.74 -7.56
N GLY A 242 0.10 -14.06 -6.97
CA GLY A 242 -0.13 -15.30 -6.21
C GLY A 242 0.41 -15.31 -4.78
N GLY A 243 0.64 -14.16 -4.15
CA GLY A 243 1.19 -14.11 -2.78
C GLY A 243 0.34 -14.90 -1.75
N PHE A 244 -0.98 -14.75 -1.77
CA PHE A 244 -1.89 -15.55 -0.94
C PHE A 244 -1.97 -17.02 -1.39
N SER A 245 -1.72 -17.31 -2.67
CA SER A 245 -1.71 -18.69 -3.19
C SER A 245 -0.51 -19.47 -2.68
N VAL A 246 0.67 -18.84 -2.68
CA VAL A 246 1.90 -19.36 -2.04
C VAL A 246 1.68 -19.57 -0.55
N ALA A 247 1.10 -18.59 0.14
CA ALA A 247 0.79 -18.70 1.58
C ALA A 247 -0.17 -19.88 1.87
N ALA A 248 -1.20 -20.08 1.05
CA ALA A 248 -2.12 -21.20 1.19
C ALA A 248 -1.44 -22.56 0.97
N LEU A 249 -0.65 -22.71 -0.09
CA LEU A 249 0.08 -23.95 -0.38
C LEU A 249 1.10 -24.28 0.71
N ALA A 250 1.84 -23.27 1.18
CA ALA A 250 2.74 -23.39 2.32
C ALA A 250 1.98 -23.83 3.59
N GLY A 251 0.76 -23.33 3.77
CA GLY A 251 -0.14 -23.70 4.86
C GLY A 251 -0.68 -25.13 4.76
N GLY A 252 -0.42 -25.83 3.66
CA GLY A 252 -0.87 -27.20 3.43
C GLY A 252 -2.21 -27.31 2.71
N ALA A 253 -2.67 -26.24 2.04
CA ALA A 253 -3.93 -26.28 1.28
C ALA A 253 -3.97 -27.44 0.28
N GLY A 254 -5.02 -28.27 0.28
CA GLY A 254 -5.13 -29.40 -0.66
C GLY A 254 -5.01 -28.95 -2.13
N HIS A 255 -5.78 -27.94 -2.51
CA HIS A 255 -5.81 -27.32 -3.82
C HIS A 255 -6.11 -25.81 -3.72
N VAL A 256 -5.44 -25.00 -4.54
CA VAL A 256 -5.63 -23.54 -4.61
C VAL A 256 -6.06 -23.12 -6.01
N THR A 257 -7.23 -22.51 -6.12
CA THR A 257 -7.71 -21.87 -7.35
C THR A 257 -7.43 -20.37 -7.28
N SER A 258 -6.64 -19.84 -8.21
CA SER A 258 -6.24 -18.42 -8.27
C SER A 258 -6.87 -17.75 -9.49
N ILE A 259 -7.49 -16.58 -9.31
CA ILE A 259 -8.17 -15.85 -10.39
C ILE A 259 -7.61 -14.43 -10.48
N ASP A 260 -7.23 -14.00 -11.67
CA ASP A 260 -6.87 -12.62 -12.00
C ASP A 260 -7.19 -12.33 -13.46
N SER A 261 -7.28 -11.07 -13.86
CA SER A 261 -7.48 -10.68 -15.27
C SER A 261 -6.16 -10.37 -15.98
N SER A 262 -5.03 -10.53 -15.30
CA SER A 262 -3.69 -10.28 -15.83
C SER A 262 -2.95 -11.60 -16.08
N GLY A 263 -2.92 -12.05 -17.33
CA GLY A 263 -2.09 -13.17 -17.77
C GLY A 263 -0.62 -13.09 -17.28
N PRO A 264 0.10 -11.96 -17.44
CA PRO A 264 1.45 -11.81 -16.91
C PRO A 264 1.56 -11.99 -15.39
N ALA A 265 0.55 -11.55 -14.62
CA ALA A 265 0.54 -11.75 -13.17
C ALA A 265 0.33 -13.24 -12.82
N LEU A 266 -0.56 -13.93 -13.55
CA LEU A 266 -0.81 -15.37 -13.38
C LEU A 266 0.40 -16.22 -13.75
N GLU A 267 1.13 -15.88 -14.81
CA GLU A 267 2.37 -16.59 -15.16
C GLU A 267 3.43 -16.43 -14.07
N ARG A 268 3.54 -15.24 -13.47
CA ARG A 268 4.41 -15.05 -12.30
C ARG A 268 3.90 -15.80 -11.07
N ALA A 269 2.59 -15.89 -10.86
CA ALA A 269 2.00 -16.68 -9.79
C ALA A 269 2.32 -18.19 -9.95
N ARG A 270 2.26 -18.73 -11.18
CA ARG A 270 2.72 -20.10 -11.51
C ARG A 270 4.20 -20.26 -11.18
N ALA A 271 5.04 -19.30 -11.60
CA ALA A 271 6.46 -19.31 -11.31
C ALA A 271 6.75 -19.29 -9.79
N HIS A 272 5.98 -18.56 -8.99
CA HIS A 272 6.13 -18.56 -7.53
C HIS A 272 5.76 -19.90 -6.89
N VAL A 273 4.71 -20.59 -7.38
CA VAL A 273 4.37 -21.94 -6.91
C VAL A 273 5.54 -22.90 -7.16
N ALA A 274 6.10 -22.89 -8.37
CA ALA A 274 7.26 -23.71 -8.72
C ALA A 274 8.52 -23.31 -7.91
N LEU A 275 8.77 -22.02 -7.73
CA LEU A 275 9.93 -21.48 -7.01
C LEU A 275 9.97 -21.93 -5.54
N ASN A 276 8.79 -22.14 -4.93
CA ASN A 276 8.67 -22.64 -3.56
C ASN A 276 8.57 -24.18 -3.48
N GLY A 277 8.76 -24.88 -4.60
CA GLY A 277 8.76 -26.34 -4.65
C GLY A 277 7.39 -26.99 -4.44
N PHE A 278 6.30 -26.25 -4.65
CA PHE A 278 4.96 -26.80 -4.55
C PHE A 278 4.53 -27.52 -5.83
N ASP A 279 3.76 -28.59 -5.68
CA ASP A 279 3.21 -29.35 -6.80
C ASP A 279 2.20 -28.50 -7.59
N MET A 280 2.49 -28.28 -8.88
CA MET A 280 1.63 -27.54 -9.79
C MET A 280 0.26 -28.18 -10.00
N ALA A 281 0.11 -29.49 -9.76
CA ALA A 281 -1.19 -30.16 -9.83
C ALA A 281 -2.16 -29.73 -8.70
N ARG A 282 -1.65 -29.03 -7.67
CA ARG A 282 -2.44 -28.47 -6.57
C ARG A 282 -2.85 -27.01 -6.82
N ALA A 283 -2.58 -26.45 -8.00
CA ALA A 283 -2.82 -25.03 -8.27
C ALA A 283 -3.43 -24.78 -9.66
N ASP A 284 -4.62 -24.19 -9.67
CA ASP A 284 -5.26 -23.64 -10.87
C ASP A 284 -5.06 -22.13 -10.96
N PHE A 285 -4.90 -21.63 -12.18
CA PHE A 285 -4.78 -20.20 -12.48
C PHE A 285 -5.71 -19.85 -13.63
N LEU A 286 -6.69 -18.98 -13.35
CA LEU A 286 -7.75 -18.62 -14.27
C LEU A 286 -7.59 -17.15 -14.68
N ASP A 287 -7.29 -16.92 -15.96
CA ASP A 287 -7.38 -15.60 -16.57
C ASP A 287 -8.85 -15.26 -16.84
N ALA A 288 -9.51 -14.63 -15.88
CA ALA A 288 -10.95 -14.42 -15.91
C ALA A 288 -11.41 -13.25 -15.05
N ASP A 289 -12.61 -12.73 -15.36
CA ASP A 289 -13.31 -11.81 -14.47
C ASP A 289 -13.75 -12.55 -13.20
N VAL A 290 -13.40 -11.99 -12.04
CA VAL A 290 -13.67 -12.59 -10.73
C VAL A 290 -15.18 -12.69 -10.47
N ASN A 291 -15.97 -11.65 -10.76
CA ASN A 291 -17.40 -11.67 -10.46
C ASN A 291 -18.13 -12.72 -11.31
N ALA A 292 -17.80 -12.82 -12.59
CA ALA A 292 -18.31 -13.83 -13.49
C ALA A 292 -17.92 -15.24 -13.01
N SER A 293 -16.66 -15.44 -12.61
CA SER A 293 -16.16 -16.72 -12.11
C SER A 293 -16.87 -17.15 -10.83
N LEU A 294 -17.04 -16.26 -9.86
CA LEU A 294 -17.77 -16.56 -8.62
C LEU A 294 -19.24 -16.95 -8.90
N ARG A 295 -19.91 -16.24 -9.83
CA ARG A 295 -21.28 -16.58 -10.26
C ARG A 295 -21.33 -17.93 -10.96
N GLN A 296 -20.33 -18.27 -11.75
CA GLN A 296 -20.25 -19.57 -12.41
C GLN A 296 -20.02 -20.70 -11.40
N PHE A 297 -19.11 -20.51 -10.44
CA PHE A 297 -18.87 -21.49 -9.37
C PHE A 297 -20.12 -21.77 -8.53
N LEU A 298 -20.95 -20.75 -8.28
CA LEU A 298 -22.25 -20.95 -7.62
C LEU A 298 -23.20 -21.81 -8.45
N LYS A 299 -23.27 -21.58 -9.78
CA LYS A 299 -24.08 -22.42 -10.68
C LYS A 299 -23.60 -23.86 -10.73
N ASP A 300 -22.28 -24.04 -10.66
CA ASP A 300 -21.62 -25.34 -10.67
C ASP A 300 -21.70 -26.07 -9.32
N GLY A 301 -22.28 -25.43 -8.29
CA GLY A 301 -22.38 -25.99 -6.94
C GLY A 301 -21.03 -26.14 -6.23
N ARG A 302 -20.01 -25.37 -6.63
CA ARG A 302 -18.68 -25.41 -6.01
C ARG A 302 -18.68 -24.71 -4.67
N THR A 303 -17.82 -25.17 -3.78
CA THR A 303 -17.61 -24.60 -2.44
C THR A 303 -16.14 -24.62 -2.04
N PHE A 304 -15.76 -23.76 -1.11
CA PHE A 304 -14.37 -23.58 -0.67
C PHE A 304 -14.27 -23.50 0.85
N ASP A 305 -13.18 -24.02 1.42
CA ASP A 305 -12.90 -23.97 2.85
C ASP A 305 -12.31 -22.63 3.27
N ALA A 306 -11.60 -21.97 2.36
CA ALA A 306 -11.07 -20.63 2.56
C ALA A 306 -11.10 -19.80 1.27
N ILE A 307 -11.44 -18.52 1.40
CA ILE A 307 -11.54 -17.58 0.27
C ILE A 307 -10.78 -16.28 0.61
N VAL A 308 -10.00 -15.76 -0.33
CA VAL A 308 -9.42 -14.41 -0.28
C VAL A 308 -10.09 -13.51 -1.31
N LEU A 309 -10.48 -12.30 -0.89
CA LEU A 309 -10.94 -11.22 -1.75
C LEU A 309 -10.08 -9.97 -1.53
N ASP A 310 -9.14 -9.67 -2.43
CA ASP A 310 -8.35 -8.43 -2.42
C ASP A 310 -8.54 -7.59 -3.69
N PRO A 311 -9.75 -7.05 -3.92
CA PRO A 311 -10.05 -6.33 -5.16
C PRO A 311 -9.29 -4.99 -5.27
N PRO A 312 -9.14 -4.46 -6.50
CA PRO A 312 -8.57 -3.13 -6.70
C PRO A 312 -9.41 -2.02 -6.02
N LYS A 313 -8.86 -0.82 -5.96
CA LYS A 313 -9.54 0.34 -5.37
C LYS A 313 -10.80 0.71 -6.17
N PHE A 314 -11.98 0.48 -5.59
CA PHE A 314 -13.25 0.91 -6.18
C PHE A 314 -13.64 2.36 -5.79
N ALA A 315 -13.15 2.88 -4.66
CA ALA A 315 -13.39 4.26 -4.23
C ALA A 315 -12.09 4.98 -3.84
N PRO A 316 -11.46 5.72 -4.78
CA PRO A 316 -10.31 6.56 -4.47
C PRO A 316 -10.62 7.66 -3.44
N THR A 317 -11.87 8.15 -3.39
CA THR A 317 -12.31 9.23 -2.49
C THR A 317 -13.69 8.92 -1.89
N ALA A 318 -14.07 9.67 -0.84
CA ALA A 318 -15.36 9.53 -0.16
C ALA A 318 -16.57 9.75 -1.08
N VAL A 319 -16.44 10.55 -2.15
CA VAL A 319 -17.52 10.80 -3.12
C VAL A 319 -17.94 9.52 -3.85
N HIS A 320 -17.02 8.57 -4.01
CA HIS A 320 -17.28 7.30 -4.69
C HIS A 320 -17.67 6.16 -3.72
N ALA A 321 -17.76 6.44 -2.42
CA ALA A 321 -17.95 5.42 -1.39
C ALA A 321 -19.22 4.60 -1.59
N GLU A 322 -20.34 5.22 -1.96
CA GLU A 322 -21.62 4.50 -2.11
C GLU A 322 -21.59 3.49 -3.28
N ARG A 323 -21.09 3.91 -4.45
CA ARG A 323 -20.95 3.01 -5.61
C ARG A 323 -19.98 1.86 -5.31
N ALA A 324 -18.85 2.19 -4.68
CA ALA A 324 -17.87 1.17 -4.28
C ALA A 324 -18.46 0.21 -3.25
N ALA A 325 -19.25 0.70 -2.29
CA ALA A 325 -19.92 -0.12 -1.29
C ALA A 325 -20.81 -1.19 -1.92
N ARG A 326 -21.53 -0.86 -2.99
CA ARG A 326 -22.34 -1.84 -3.75
C ARG A 326 -21.48 -2.90 -4.43
N ALA A 327 -20.35 -2.52 -5.04
CA ALA A 327 -19.42 -3.46 -5.67
C ALA A 327 -18.77 -4.39 -4.63
N TYR A 328 -18.29 -3.84 -3.51
CA TYR A 328 -17.76 -4.62 -2.39
C TYR A 328 -18.82 -5.55 -1.79
N LYS A 329 -20.07 -5.09 -1.65
CA LYS A 329 -21.18 -5.91 -1.15
C LYS A 329 -21.44 -7.11 -2.05
N ASP A 330 -21.55 -6.90 -3.37
CA ASP A 330 -21.87 -7.98 -4.32
C ASP A 330 -20.80 -9.08 -4.30
N ILE A 331 -19.52 -8.71 -4.32
CA ILE A 331 -18.45 -9.70 -4.35
C ILE A 331 -18.32 -10.47 -3.03
N ASN A 332 -18.50 -9.79 -1.88
CA ASN A 332 -18.52 -10.45 -0.58
C ASN A 332 -19.73 -11.39 -0.45
N ARG A 333 -20.90 -11.00 -0.99
CA ARG A 333 -22.10 -11.83 -0.99
C ARG A 333 -21.85 -13.14 -1.74
N LEU A 334 -21.27 -13.06 -2.94
CA LEU A 334 -20.91 -14.23 -3.74
C LEU A 334 -19.90 -15.14 -3.02
N ALA A 335 -18.86 -14.56 -2.42
CA ALA A 335 -17.86 -15.34 -1.67
C ALA A 335 -18.47 -16.04 -0.44
N LEU A 336 -19.33 -15.36 0.32
CA LEU A 336 -20.01 -15.95 1.47
C LEU A 336 -20.91 -17.12 1.08
N GLN A 337 -21.57 -17.06 -0.08
CA GLN A 337 -22.37 -18.17 -0.61
C GLN A 337 -21.52 -19.37 -1.05
N LEU A 338 -20.29 -19.14 -1.50
CA LEU A 338 -19.33 -20.17 -1.91
C LEU A 338 -18.53 -20.78 -0.74
N LEU A 339 -18.54 -20.15 0.42
CA LEU A 339 -17.74 -20.56 1.57
C LEU A 339 -18.42 -21.71 2.32
N GLU A 340 -17.72 -22.78 2.67
CA GLU A 340 -18.27 -23.87 3.47
C GLU A 340 -18.67 -23.42 4.89
N PRO A 341 -19.66 -24.05 5.54
CA PRO A 341 -19.88 -23.87 6.98
C PRO A 341 -18.60 -24.14 7.77
N GLY A 342 -18.20 -23.20 8.64
CA GLY A 342 -16.90 -23.24 9.34
C GLY A 342 -15.69 -22.76 8.52
N GLY A 343 -15.87 -22.43 7.23
CA GLY A 343 -14.84 -21.89 6.36
C GLY A 343 -14.47 -20.44 6.67
N MET A 344 -13.36 -19.98 6.11
CA MET A 344 -12.79 -18.63 6.34
C MET A 344 -12.79 -17.73 5.11
N LEU A 345 -13.34 -16.53 5.24
CA LEU A 345 -13.22 -15.44 4.28
C LEU A 345 -12.22 -14.39 4.78
N PHE A 346 -11.18 -14.12 4.00
CA PHE A 346 -10.30 -12.97 4.15
C PHE A 346 -10.69 -11.95 3.09
N THR A 347 -11.23 -10.80 3.50
CA THR A 347 -11.74 -9.78 2.56
C THR A 347 -11.16 -8.42 2.86
N PHE A 348 -10.75 -7.68 1.82
CA PHE A 348 -9.98 -6.45 1.93
C PHE A 348 -10.57 -5.27 1.14
N SER A 349 -10.18 -4.07 1.56
CA SER A 349 -10.41 -2.82 0.86
C SER A 349 -9.24 -1.86 1.04
N CYS A 350 -8.62 -1.46 -0.07
CA CYS A 350 -7.60 -0.41 -0.11
C CYS A 350 -8.18 0.98 -0.49
N SER A 351 -9.50 1.12 -0.48
CA SER A 351 -10.20 2.34 -0.90
C SER A 351 -10.19 3.39 0.22
N GLY A 352 -9.57 4.55 -0.01
CA GLY A 352 -9.49 5.63 1.00
C GLY A 352 -10.86 6.22 1.36
N GLY A 353 -11.85 6.12 0.46
CA GLY A 353 -13.22 6.54 0.74
C GLY A 353 -14.03 5.58 1.64
N ILE A 354 -13.49 4.41 1.97
CA ILE A 354 -14.17 3.40 2.79
C ILE A 354 -13.47 3.34 4.15
N SER A 355 -14.16 3.65 5.23
CA SER A 355 -13.64 3.48 6.60
C SER A 355 -13.72 2.01 7.04
N ALA A 356 -12.99 1.63 8.09
CA ALA A 356 -13.07 0.28 8.67
C ALA A 356 -14.48 -0.09 9.19
N ASP A 357 -15.22 0.90 9.72
CA ASP A 357 -16.61 0.73 10.15
C ASP A 357 -17.54 0.53 8.94
N LEU A 358 -17.41 1.36 7.90
CA LEU A 358 -18.21 1.23 6.69
C LEU A 358 -17.93 -0.12 5.99
N PHE A 359 -16.67 -0.54 5.92
CA PHE A 359 -16.30 -1.84 5.34
C PHE A 359 -16.96 -3.00 6.08
N HIS A 360 -16.97 -2.97 7.42
CA HIS A 360 -17.70 -3.95 8.22
C HIS A 360 -19.19 -3.95 7.90
N LYS A 361 -19.85 -2.78 7.85
CA LYS A 361 -21.27 -2.68 7.48
C LYS A 361 -21.57 -3.25 6.09
N ILE A 362 -20.66 -3.04 5.13
CA ILE A 362 -20.76 -3.62 3.78
C ILE A 362 -20.73 -5.15 3.83
N VAL A 363 -19.76 -5.74 4.54
CA VAL A 363 -19.64 -7.20 4.67
C VAL A 363 -20.82 -7.80 5.44
N ALA A 364 -21.28 -7.14 6.51
CA ALA A 364 -22.46 -7.57 7.26
C ALA A 364 -23.72 -7.56 6.38
N SER A 365 -23.91 -6.52 5.57
CA SER A 365 -25.03 -6.47 4.63
C SER A 365 -24.89 -7.53 3.52
N ALA A 366 -23.68 -7.87 3.10
CA ALA A 366 -23.43 -8.95 2.16
C ALA A 366 -23.82 -10.33 2.75
N GLY A 367 -23.51 -10.57 4.02
CA GLY A 367 -23.94 -11.78 4.74
C GLY A 367 -25.45 -11.90 4.87
N ALA A 368 -26.14 -10.81 5.24
CA ALA A 368 -27.59 -10.78 5.31
C ALA A 368 -28.25 -11.13 3.96
N ASP A 369 -27.78 -10.54 2.86
CA ASP A 369 -28.28 -10.85 1.51
C ASP A 369 -27.92 -12.27 1.05
N ALA A 370 -26.80 -12.83 1.54
CA ALA A 370 -26.39 -14.20 1.24
C ALA A 370 -27.16 -15.25 2.06
N GLY A 371 -27.87 -14.84 3.13
CA GLY A 371 -28.41 -15.77 4.12
C GLY A 371 -27.32 -16.47 4.94
N VAL A 372 -26.15 -15.84 5.10
CA VAL A 372 -24.97 -16.41 5.76
C VAL A 372 -24.56 -15.51 6.93
N ASP A 373 -24.34 -16.11 8.09
CA ASP A 373 -23.83 -15.43 9.28
C ASP A 373 -22.39 -15.89 9.58
N GLY A 374 -21.63 -15.09 10.33
CA GLY A 374 -20.22 -15.34 10.59
C GLY A 374 -19.66 -14.65 11.83
N TYR A 375 -18.53 -15.13 12.32
CA TYR A 375 -17.74 -14.50 13.37
C TYR A 375 -16.59 -13.72 12.75
N ILE A 376 -16.44 -12.43 13.08
CA ILE A 376 -15.24 -11.67 12.76
C ILE A 376 -14.18 -12.05 13.79
N LEU A 377 -13.15 -12.78 13.37
CA LEU A 377 -12.08 -13.24 14.25
C LEU A 377 -10.96 -12.21 14.36
N GLU A 378 -10.72 -11.43 13.31
CA GLU A 378 -9.65 -10.44 13.26
C GLU A 378 -10.01 -9.28 12.32
N ARG A 379 -9.56 -8.08 12.67
CA ARG A 379 -9.47 -6.93 11.76
C ARG A 379 -8.04 -6.81 11.30
N LEU A 380 -7.84 -6.86 9.99
CA LEU A 380 -6.53 -6.82 9.34
C LEU A 380 -6.24 -5.40 8.85
N ALA A 381 -4.98 -5.02 8.86
CA ALA A 381 -4.48 -3.71 8.44
C ALA A 381 -3.17 -3.87 7.66
N GLY A 382 -2.62 -2.76 7.15
CA GLY A 382 -1.32 -2.78 6.48
C GLY A 382 -0.21 -3.25 7.43
N ALA A 383 0.81 -3.90 6.87
CA ALA A 383 1.98 -4.35 7.62
C ALA A 383 2.69 -3.21 8.39
N PRO A 384 3.45 -3.48 9.47
CA PRO A 384 4.03 -2.47 10.35
C PRO A 384 4.95 -1.44 9.67
N ASP A 385 5.53 -1.78 8.52
CA ASP A 385 6.32 -0.86 7.69
C ASP A 385 5.46 0.17 6.92
N HIS A 386 4.13 0.09 7.05
CA HIS A 386 3.14 1.06 6.60
C HIS A 386 2.47 1.75 7.81
N PRO A 387 3.24 2.46 8.65
CA PRO A 387 2.76 2.93 9.95
C PRO A 387 1.64 3.96 9.82
N MET A 388 0.65 3.86 10.70
CA MET A 388 -0.26 4.95 11.01
C MET A 388 0.34 5.83 12.10
N THR A 389 -0.05 7.11 12.14
CA THR A 389 0.35 8.03 13.21
C THR A 389 -0.85 8.57 13.95
N LEU A 390 -0.62 9.03 15.18
CA LEU A 390 -1.65 9.66 16.01
C LEU A 390 -2.20 10.96 15.42
N GLU A 391 -1.40 11.60 14.56
CA GLU A 391 -1.64 12.94 14.03
C GLU A 391 -2.31 12.90 12.63
N PHE A 392 -2.36 11.71 12.00
CA PHE A 392 -2.83 11.53 10.62
C PHE A 392 -3.60 10.21 10.44
N PRO A 393 -4.88 10.17 10.86
CA PRO A 393 -5.73 8.98 10.75
C PRO A 393 -6.05 8.59 9.29
N GLU A 394 -6.02 9.54 8.35
CA GLU A 394 -6.21 9.27 6.92
C GLU A 394 -5.13 8.36 6.32
N GLY A 395 -4.03 8.12 7.05
CA GLY A 395 -3.05 7.08 6.73
C GLY A 395 -3.61 5.66 6.73
N GLU A 396 -4.76 5.41 7.37
CA GLU A 396 -5.44 4.11 7.36
C GLU A 396 -6.10 3.81 6.01
N TYR A 397 -5.33 3.28 5.05
CA TYR A 397 -5.86 2.99 3.72
C TYR A 397 -6.25 1.53 3.50
N LEU A 398 -5.60 0.56 4.14
CA LEU A 398 -5.87 -0.87 4.01
C LEU A 398 -6.74 -1.35 5.16
N LYS A 399 -7.91 -1.91 4.84
CA LYS A 399 -8.83 -2.52 5.80
C LYS A 399 -9.08 -3.95 5.39
N GLY A 400 -9.06 -4.89 6.34
CA GLY A 400 -9.44 -6.27 6.09
C GLY A 400 -10.23 -6.89 7.24
N LEU A 401 -10.99 -7.94 6.93
CA LEU A 401 -11.70 -8.76 7.90
C LEU A 401 -11.39 -10.24 7.64
N ALA A 402 -11.08 -10.97 8.71
CA ALA A 402 -11.08 -12.43 8.72
C ALA A 402 -12.41 -12.92 9.33
N VAL A 403 -13.27 -13.48 8.49
CA VAL A 403 -14.64 -13.89 8.85
C VAL A 403 -14.76 -15.41 8.77
N MET A 404 -15.14 -16.05 9.86
CA MET A 404 -15.49 -17.47 9.88
C MET A 404 -16.99 -17.63 9.65
N ARG A 405 -17.40 -18.38 8.63
CA ARG A 405 -18.82 -18.72 8.43
C ARG A 405 -19.32 -19.60 9.58
N LYS A 406 -20.50 -19.29 10.13
CA LYS A 406 -21.15 -20.15 11.13
C LYS A 406 -21.60 -21.48 10.52
N GLY A 407 -21.56 -22.52 11.36
CA GLY A 407 -21.99 -23.89 11.02
C GLY A 407 -23.47 -23.98 10.63
#